data_AF-A0A175WGL1-F1
#
_entry.id   AF-A0A175WGL1-F1
#
_cell.length_a   1.000
_cell.length_b   1.000
_cell.length_c   1.000
_cell.angle_alpha   90.00
_cell.angle_beta   90.00
_cell.angle_gamma   90.00
#
_symmetry.space_group_name_H-M   'P 1'
#
loop_
_entity.id
_entity.type
_entity.pdbx_description
1 polymer ?
#
loop_
_entity_poly.entity_id
_entity_poly.type
_entity_poly.pdbx_seq_one_letter_code
_entity_poly.pdbx_strand_id
1 'polypeptide(L)'
;MAPSSGAVIFDGTDTKKYVGDLAQLLIVPAETPGGMMGYWVRLDGVAVSLCQKQDRESDVRLDSGSPLSALPTAIFKKPAAAFPSAEYIASSDVYSVDFTFAGKA
;
A
#
# COMPACT_ATOMS: atom_id res chain seq x y z
N MET A 1 -22.03 8.45 -13.64
CA MET A 1 -21.70 7.28 -12.81
C MET A 1 -21.85 7.72 -11.37
N ALA A 2 -22.70 7.08 -10.56
CA ALA A 2 -22.68 7.32 -9.12
C ALA A 2 -21.30 6.93 -8.57
N PRO A 3 -20.72 7.67 -7.60
CA PRO A 3 -19.47 7.25 -6.98
C PRO A 3 -19.65 5.83 -6.43
N SER A 4 -18.70 4.94 -6.70
CA SER A 4 -18.66 3.64 -6.05
C SER A 4 -18.51 3.88 -4.56
N SER A 5 -19.54 3.58 -3.77
CA SER A 5 -19.48 3.73 -2.33
C SER A 5 -18.70 2.58 -1.69
N GLY A 6 -17.89 2.89 -0.68
CA GLY A 6 -17.38 1.93 0.28
C GLY A 6 -18.35 1.71 1.44
N ALA A 7 -17.99 0.82 2.37
CA ALA A 7 -18.73 0.63 3.61
C ALA A 7 -17.75 0.53 4.79
N VAL A 8 -18.16 1.06 5.94
CA VAL A 8 -17.53 0.79 7.23
C VAL A 8 -18.52 -0.06 8.01
N ILE A 9 -18.08 -1.23 8.47
CA ILE A 9 -18.91 -2.17 9.22
C ILE A 9 -18.38 -2.20 10.64
N PHE A 10 -19.27 -1.97 11.60
CA PHE A 10 -19.00 -2.13 13.01
C PHE A 10 -19.68 -3.41 13.49
N ASP A 11 -19.04 -4.11 14.42
CA ASP A 11 -19.59 -5.29 15.09
C ASP A 11 -19.99 -6.44 14.15
N GLY A 12 -19.01 -6.92 13.37
CA GLY A 12 -19.17 -8.09 12.53
C GLY A 12 -18.44 -7.97 11.21
N THR A 13 -18.64 -8.98 10.36
CA THR A 13 -18.01 -9.10 9.05
C THR A 13 -19.07 -9.47 8.02
N ASP A 14 -19.21 -8.68 6.96
CA ASP A 14 -20.06 -9.06 5.81
C ASP A 14 -19.26 -9.95 4.86
N THR A 15 -19.51 -11.25 4.93
CA THR A 15 -18.81 -12.27 4.12
C THR A 15 -19.11 -12.18 2.62
N LYS A 16 -20.03 -11.30 2.19
CA LYS A 16 -20.30 -11.01 0.78
C LYS A 16 -19.41 -9.89 0.22
N LYS A 17 -18.56 -9.25 1.04
CA LYS A 17 -17.71 -8.11 0.65
C LYS A 17 -16.27 -8.50 0.27
N TYR A 18 -15.90 -9.77 0.40
CA TYR A 18 -14.59 -10.29 0.01
C TYR A 18 -14.72 -11.67 -0.62
N VAL A 19 -13.65 -12.13 -1.26
CA VAL A 19 -13.52 -13.50 -1.79
C VAL A 19 -12.31 -14.15 -1.14
N GLY A 20 -12.39 -15.46 -0.90
CA GLY A 20 -11.35 -16.19 -0.16
C GLY A 20 -11.43 -15.99 1.35
N ASP A 21 -10.36 -16.35 2.05
CA ASP A 21 -10.27 -16.25 3.51
C ASP A 21 -9.57 -14.95 3.93
N LEU A 22 -9.99 -14.40 5.08
CA LEU A 22 -9.30 -13.27 5.69
C LEU A 22 -8.07 -13.76 6.47
N ALA A 23 -6.92 -13.17 6.20
CA ALA A 23 -5.71 -13.42 6.98
C ALA A 23 -5.72 -12.60 8.28
N GLN A 24 -5.56 -13.27 9.42
CA GLN A 24 -5.37 -12.60 10.71
C GLN A 24 -3.89 -12.25 10.89
N LEU A 25 -3.59 -10.96 11.07
CA LEU A 25 -2.24 -10.46 11.33
C LEU A 25 -2.11 -10.03 12.80
N LEU A 26 -0.95 -10.28 13.39
CA LEU A 26 -0.62 -9.76 14.72
C LEU A 26 -0.37 -8.25 14.64
N ILE A 27 -0.95 -7.50 15.58
CA ILE A 27 -0.63 -6.09 15.76
C ILE A 27 0.74 -6.00 16.43
N VAL A 28 1.66 -5.27 15.82
CA VAL A 28 3.00 -5.01 16.36
C VAL A 28 2.88 -3.96 17.48
N PRO A 29 3.24 -4.29 18.74
CA PRO A 29 3.16 -3.36 19.87
C PRO A 29 4.08 -2.14 19.72
N ALA A 30 3.75 -1.07 20.44
CA ALA A 30 4.10 0.36 20.28
C ALA A 30 5.57 0.81 20.17
N GLU A 31 6.54 -0.03 19.85
CA GLU A 31 7.88 0.40 19.42
C GLU A 31 7.90 0.76 17.92
N THR A 32 6.91 1.53 17.52
CA THR A 32 6.73 1.93 16.13
C THR A 32 7.61 3.13 15.83
N PRO A 33 8.09 3.31 14.58
CA PRO A 33 8.91 4.46 14.22
C PRO A 33 8.22 5.78 14.64
N GLY A 34 8.80 6.47 15.63
CA GLY A 34 8.26 7.73 16.15
C GLY A 34 7.18 7.63 17.23
N GLY A 35 6.91 6.44 17.80
CA GLY A 35 5.94 6.26 18.89
C GLY A 35 4.48 6.47 18.47
N MET A 36 4.20 6.39 17.18
CA MET A 36 2.86 6.62 16.65
C MET A 36 1.97 5.43 16.95
N MET A 37 0.91 5.67 17.73
CA MET A 37 -0.16 4.70 17.94
C MET A 37 -0.86 4.39 16.60
N GLY A 38 -1.20 3.12 16.39
CA GLY A 38 -1.91 2.69 15.18
C GLY A 38 -1.95 1.18 15.01
N TYR A 39 -2.59 0.73 13.93
CA TYR A 39 -2.60 -0.67 13.52
C TYR A 39 -1.35 -0.96 12.69
N TRP A 40 -0.28 -1.34 13.39
CA TRP A 40 0.98 -1.74 12.76
C TRP A 40 1.01 -3.25 12.57
N VAL A 41 1.40 -3.69 11.38
CA VAL A 41 1.52 -5.11 11.02
C VAL A 41 2.85 -5.34 10.29
N ARG A 42 3.35 -6.58 10.33
CA ARG A 42 4.51 -6.99 9.54
C ARG A 42 4.07 -7.26 8.10
N LEU A 43 4.71 -6.58 7.16
CA LEU A 43 4.58 -6.81 5.72
C LEU A 43 5.78 -7.62 5.24
N ASP A 44 5.56 -8.82 4.70
CA ASP A 44 6.64 -9.72 4.28
C ASP A 44 7.33 -9.28 2.98
N GLY A 45 6.60 -8.60 2.11
CA GLY A 45 7.12 -8.15 0.83
C GLY A 45 6.06 -7.52 -0.07
N VAL A 46 6.54 -6.86 -1.11
CA VAL A 46 5.69 -6.23 -2.13
C VAL A 46 6.10 -6.77 -3.50
N ALA A 47 5.11 -7.01 -4.35
CA ALA A 47 5.30 -7.39 -5.75
C ALA A 47 4.43 -6.50 -6.64
N VAL A 48 4.91 -6.21 -7.85
CA VAL A 48 4.11 -5.65 -8.94
C VAL A 48 4.05 -6.74 -10.00
N SER A 49 2.94 -6.94 -10.70
CA SER A 49 2.80 -8.04 -11.68
C SER A 49 3.90 -8.08 -12.76
N LEU A 50 4.57 -6.95 -13.01
CA LEU A 50 5.69 -6.81 -13.94
C LEU A 50 7.06 -7.19 -13.33
N CYS A 51 7.13 -7.48 -12.03
CA CYS A 51 8.37 -7.72 -11.29
C CYS A 51 8.21 -8.86 -10.26
N GLN A 52 9.30 -9.56 -9.97
CA GLN A 52 9.29 -10.56 -8.92
C GLN A 52 9.05 -9.92 -7.54
N LYS A 53 8.44 -10.69 -6.65
CA LYS A 53 8.25 -10.32 -5.24
C LYS A 53 9.59 -9.92 -4.62
N GLN A 54 9.61 -8.79 -3.93
CA GLN A 54 10.71 -8.45 -3.06
C GLN A 54 10.34 -8.82 -1.63
N ASP A 55 10.89 -9.95 -1.18
CA ASP A 55 10.83 -10.34 0.24
C ASP A 55 11.72 -9.39 1.03
N ARG A 56 11.09 -8.43 1.68
CA ARG A 56 11.70 -7.52 2.65
C ARG A 56 10.66 -7.20 3.69
N GLU A 57 10.86 -7.78 4.86
CA GLU A 57 10.01 -7.52 6.01
C GLU A 57 10.11 -6.05 6.43
N SER A 58 8.96 -5.42 6.63
CA SER A 58 8.86 -4.07 7.19
C SER A 58 7.62 -3.97 8.07
N ASP A 59 7.71 -3.23 9.16
CA ASP A 59 6.50 -2.83 9.88
C ASP A 59 5.82 -1.71 9.09
N VAL A 60 4.52 -1.86 8.85
CA VAL A 60 3.71 -0.89 8.12
C VAL A 60 2.46 -0.55 8.90
N ARG A 61 2.02 0.70 8.79
CA ARG A 61 0.77 1.16 9.39
C ARG A 61 -0.38 1.00 8.38
N LEU A 62 -1.46 0.37 8.81
CA LEU A 62 -2.72 0.39 8.06
C LEU A 62 -3.43 1.73 8.33
N ASP A 63 -3.58 2.55 7.30
CA ASP A 63 -4.05 3.93 7.42
C ASP A 63 -5.10 4.28 6.34
N SER A 64 -6.35 4.45 6.76
CA SER A 64 -7.45 4.89 5.89
C SER A 64 -7.53 6.41 5.70
N GLY A 65 -6.72 7.19 6.42
CA GLY A 65 -6.69 8.65 6.36
C GLY A 65 -5.72 9.24 5.34
N SER A 66 -4.83 8.42 4.77
CA SER A 66 -3.84 8.85 3.79
C SER A 66 -4.30 8.54 2.35
N PRO A 67 -4.17 9.47 1.39
CA PRO A 67 -4.60 9.25 0.01
C PRO A 67 -3.64 8.36 -0.80
N LEU A 68 -2.41 8.16 -0.31
CA LEU A 68 -1.35 7.41 -0.97
C LEU A 68 -0.74 6.38 -0.02
N SER A 69 -0.22 5.29 -0.58
CA SER A 69 0.60 4.33 0.16
C SER A 69 2.05 4.79 0.20
N ALA A 70 2.58 5.04 1.39
CA ALA A 70 4.00 5.32 1.60
C ALA A 70 4.73 4.02 1.99
N LEU A 71 5.82 3.69 1.30
CA LEU A 71 6.67 2.54 1.60
C LEU A 71 8.12 3.01 1.77
N PRO A 72 8.94 2.31 2.57
CA PRO A 72 10.38 2.58 2.63
C PRO A 72 10.99 2.63 1.22
N THR A 73 11.85 3.61 0.96
CA THR A 73 12.46 3.85 -0.37
C THR A 73 13.08 2.57 -0.98
N ALA A 74 13.69 1.74 -0.13
CA ALA A 74 14.35 0.50 -0.53
C ALA A 74 13.39 -0.60 -1.00
N ILE A 75 12.11 -0.53 -0.61
CA ILE A 75 11.02 -1.38 -1.09
C ILE A 75 10.39 -0.73 -2.32
N PHE A 76 10.10 0.58 -2.27
CA PHE A 76 9.36 1.26 -3.34
C PHE A 76 10.12 1.38 -4.68
N LYS A 77 11.45 1.51 -4.66
CA LYS A 77 12.26 1.67 -5.87
C LYS A 77 12.13 0.53 -6.87
N LYS A 78 11.88 -0.72 -6.42
CA LYS A 78 11.72 -1.86 -7.34
C LYS A 78 10.40 -1.82 -8.11
N PRO A 79 9.23 -1.67 -7.46
CA PRO A 79 7.97 -1.33 -8.13
C PRO A 79 8.12 -0.16 -9.10
N ALA A 80 8.76 0.94 -8.68
CA ALA A 80 8.92 2.12 -9.53
C ALA A 80 9.72 1.82 -10.82
N ALA A 81 10.76 0.99 -10.73
CA ALA A 81 11.57 0.59 -11.89
C ALA A 81 10.79 -0.23 -12.95
N ALA A 82 9.61 -0.76 -12.61
CA ALA A 82 8.73 -1.41 -13.59
C ALA A 82 8.04 -0.42 -14.54
N PHE A 83 8.11 0.89 -14.24
CA PHE A 83 7.49 1.97 -15.00
C PHE A 83 8.60 2.84 -15.62
N PRO A 84 8.91 2.71 -16.92
CA PRO A 84 10.07 3.38 -17.53
C PRO A 84 10.06 4.92 -17.43
N SER A 85 8.87 5.53 -17.36
CA SER A 85 8.69 6.97 -17.18
C SER A 85 8.58 7.41 -15.72
N ALA A 86 8.84 6.51 -14.76
CA ALA A 86 8.81 6.86 -13.35
C ALA A 86 9.92 7.85 -12.99
N GLU A 87 9.53 9.01 -12.47
CA GLU A 87 10.43 10.06 -11.98
C GLU A 87 10.10 10.40 -10.53
N TYR A 88 11.14 10.54 -9.71
CA TYR A 88 10.99 10.97 -8.33
C TYR A 88 10.92 12.50 -8.23
N ILE A 89 9.81 13.01 -7.71
CA ILE A 89 9.58 14.44 -7.49
C ILE A 89 9.91 14.78 -6.03
N ALA A 90 11.13 15.26 -5.78
CA ALA A 90 11.65 15.51 -4.44
C ALA A 90 10.84 16.55 -3.64
N SER A 91 10.19 17.53 -4.31
CA SER A 91 9.39 18.55 -3.62
C SER A 91 8.13 18.02 -2.96
N SER A 92 7.65 16.85 -3.39
CA SER A 92 6.42 16.22 -2.91
C SER A 92 6.63 14.80 -2.38
N ASP A 93 7.86 14.29 -2.41
CA ASP A 93 8.24 12.93 -1.99
C ASP A 93 7.38 11.82 -2.63
N VAL A 94 7.14 11.92 -3.94
CA VAL A 94 6.36 10.95 -4.72
C VAL A 94 7.09 10.57 -5.99
N TYR A 95 6.68 9.43 -6.58
CA TYR A 95 7.02 9.09 -7.96
C TYR A 95 5.86 9.44 -8.88
N SER A 96 6.12 10.17 -9.96
CA SER A 96 5.18 10.39 -11.06
C SER A 96 5.50 9.44 -12.21
N VAL A 97 4.47 9.03 -12.96
CA VAL A 97 4.60 8.25 -14.19
C VAL A 97 3.89 9.02 -15.30
N ASP A 98 4.46 9.04 -16.50
CA ASP A 98 3.82 9.65 -17.66
C ASP A 98 2.44 9.00 -17.94
N PHE A 99 1.42 9.83 -18.14
CA PHE A 99 0.04 9.39 -18.40
C PHE A 99 -0.07 8.46 -19.63
N THR A 100 0.85 8.56 -20.60
CA THR A 100 0.93 7.70 -21.78
C THR A 100 1.23 6.24 -21.44
N PHE A 101 1.88 5.96 -20.30
CA PHE A 101 2.17 4.59 -19.87
C PHE A 101 0.89 3.79 -19.56
N ALA A 102 -0.17 4.47 -19.11
CA ALA A 102 -1.43 3.84 -18.75
C ALA A 102 -2.31 3.45 -19.96
N GLY A 103 -1.84 3.64 -21.20
CA GLY A 103 -2.58 3.25 -22.41
C GLY A 103 -3.92 3.98 -22.59
N LYS A 104 -4.09 5.15 -21.96
CA LYS A 104 -5.29 5.98 -22.07
C LYS A 104 -4.89 7.40 -22.45
N ALA A 105 -4.89 7.67 -23.76
CA ALA A 105 -5.24 8.99 -24.29
C ALA A 105 -6.77 9.06 -24.46
#